data_AF-A0A0A2LE25-F1
#
_entry.id   AF-A0A0A2LE25-F1
#
_cell.length_a   1.000
_cell.length_b   1.000
_cell.length_c   1.000
_cell.angle_alpha   90.00
_cell.angle_beta   90.00
_cell.angle_gamma   90.00
#
_symmetry.space_group_name_H-M   'P 1'
#
loop_
_entity.id
_entity.type
_entity.pdbx_description
1 polymer ?
#
loop_
_entity_poly.entity_id
_entity_poly.type
_entity_poly.pdbx_seq_one_letter_code
_entity_poly.pdbx_strand_id
1 'polypeptide(L)'
;MAPLSHEDLRTVVSALAQKLDSLNIDYAVMGGAATCLLSPDPSRRTEDVNLVIHVDHRVITADRLTAQLFTSFPTDFERVSQFGHTIPAYKLRRPRVAARLVEVEVFDHRTWPQRP
;
A
#
# COMPACT_ATOMS: atom_id res chain seq x y z
N MET A 1 -11.67 -1.89 -8.45
CA MET A 1 -12.20 -0.63 -7.87
C MET A 1 -12.13 0.50 -8.89
N ALA A 2 -12.62 1.72 -8.64
CA ALA A 2 -12.41 2.83 -9.59
C ALA A 2 -10.91 3.19 -9.70
N PRO A 3 -10.36 3.60 -10.84
CA PRO A 3 -8.96 4.04 -10.90
C PRO A 3 -8.68 5.31 -10.08
N LEU A 4 -7.49 5.44 -9.52
CA LEU A 4 -6.99 6.64 -8.81
C LEU A 4 -6.53 7.69 -9.82
N SER A 5 -6.76 8.98 -9.54
CA SER A 5 -6.05 10.03 -10.28
C SER A 5 -4.55 9.98 -9.93
N HIS A 6 -3.69 10.57 -10.76
CA HIS A 6 -2.26 10.67 -10.43
C HIS A 6 -2.00 11.42 -9.11
N GLU A 7 -2.80 12.44 -8.82
CA GLU A 7 -2.73 13.19 -7.56
C GLU A 7 -3.12 12.33 -6.36
N ASP A 8 -4.21 11.56 -6.47
CA ASP A 8 -4.61 10.62 -5.42
C ASP A 8 -3.54 9.55 -5.22
N LEU A 9 -3.01 8.98 -6.30
CA LEU A 9 -1.95 7.98 -6.22
C LEU A 9 -0.71 8.53 -5.51
N ARG A 10 -0.27 9.75 -5.85
CA ARG A 10 0.85 10.42 -5.17
C ARG A 10 0.55 10.66 -3.69
N THR A 11 -0.68 11.06 -3.36
CA THR A 11 -1.11 11.24 -1.97
C THR A 11 -1.03 9.92 -1.20
N VAL A 12 -1.56 8.84 -1.76
CA VAL A 12 -1.55 7.50 -1.14
C VAL A 12 -0.11 7.01 -0.96
N VAL A 13 0.70 7.03 -2.02
CA VAL A 13 2.08 6.52 -1.97
C VAL A 13 2.96 7.36 -1.03
N SER A 14 2.78 8.68 -0.98
CA SER A 14 3.52 9.54 -0.04
C SER A 14 3.13 9.26 1.42
N ALA A 15 1.85 9.02 1.68
CA ALA A 15 1.40 8.64 3.01
C ALA A 15 1.94 7.26 3.42
N LEU A 16 1.89 6.28 2.51
CA LEU A 16 2.48 4.95 2.74
C LEU A 16 3.98 5.06 3.05
N ALA A 17 4.71 5.82 2.23
CA ALA A 17 6.13 6.11 2.44
C ALA A 17 6.40 6.61 3.86
N GLN A 18 5.71 7.68 4.26
CA GLN A 18 5.85 8.27 5.58
C GLN A 18 5.62 7.27 6.72
N LYS A 19 4.61 6.39 6.58
CA LYS A 19 4.32 5.38 7.62
C LYS A 19 5.38 4.29 7.66
N LEU A 20 5.80 3.77 6.52
CA LEU A 20 6.84 2.74 6.44
C LEU A 20 8.19 3.27 6.94
N ASP A 21 8.53 4.51 6.58
CA ASP A 21 9.72 5.21 7.08
C ASP A 21 9.68 5.35 8.61
N SER A 22 8.52 5.74 9.18
CA SER A 22 8.38 5.84 10.64
C SER A 22 8.52 4.49 11.36
N LEU A 23 8.27 3.38 10.65
CA LEU A 23 8.48 2.02 11.14
C LEU A 23 9.90 1.50 10.81
N ASN A 24 10.75 2.29 10.17
CA ASN A 24 12.06 1.90 9.65
C ASN A 24 11.98 0.66 8.74
N ILE A 25 10.98 0.56 7.88
CA ILE A 25 10.80 -0.56 6.94
C ILE A 25 11.22 -0.10 5.56
N ASP A 26 12.26 -0.72 5.02
CA ASP A 26 12.65 -0.50 3.62
C ASP A 26 11.67 -1.19 2.67
N TYR A 27 11.35 -0.53 1.56
CA TYR A 27 10.29 -0.96 0.65
C TYR A 27 10.51 -0.44 -0.77
N ALA A 28 9.85 -1.09 -1.73
CA ALA A 28 9.73 -0.60 -3.10
C ALA A 28 8.29 -0.75 -3.59
N VAL A 29 7.75 0.34 -4.16
CA VAL A 29 6.46 0.30 -4.87
C VAL A 29 6.67 -0.36 -6.22
N MET A 30 5.73 -1.22 -6.62
CA MET A 30 5.79 -1.95 -7.89
C MET A 30 4.43 -1.93 -8.61
N GLY A 31 4.29 -2.76 -9.65
CA GLY A 31 3.02 -2.98 -10.33
C GLY A 31 2.43 -1.73 -11.00
N GLY A 32 1.10 -1.63 -10.95
CA GLY A 32 0.35 -0.54 -11.56
C GLY A 32 0.73 0.83 -10.97
N ALA A 33 0.91 0.90 -9.65
CA ALA A 33 1.29 2.13 -8.96
C ALA A 33 2.64 2.67 -9.43
N ALA A 34 3.69 1.84 -9.46
CA ALA A 34 5.01 2.25 -9.96
C ALA A 34 4.94 2.70 -11.42
N THR A 35 4.23 1.93 -12.26
CA THR A 35 4.04 2.28 -13.68
C THR A 35 3.36 3.64 -13.85
N CYS A 36 2.31 3.92 -13.08
CA CYS A 36 1.59 5.18 -13.16
C CYS A 36 2.42 6.36 -12.66
N LEU A 37 3.25 6.18 -11.62
CA LEU A 37 4.13 7.22 -11.10
C LEU A 37 5.24 7.63 -12.08
N LEU A 38 5.73 6.67 -12.87
CA LEU A 38 6.76 6.88 -13.89
C LEU A 38 6.20 7.29 -15.25
N SER A 39 4.89 7.12 -15.47
CA SER A 39 4.24 7.40 -16.75
C SER A 39 4.07 8.90 -16.98
N PRO A 40 4.46 9.44 -18.15
CA PRO A 40 4.11 10.80 -18.54
C PRO A 40 2.64 10.92 -18.98
N ASP A 41 1.99 9.82 -19.34
CA ASP A 41 0.59 9.79 -19.76
C ASP A 41 -0.35 9.79 -18.53
N PRO A 42 -1.18 10.83 -18.34
CA PRO A 42 -2.14 10.92 -17.22
C PRO A 42 -3.33 9.96 -17.36
N SER A 43 -3.55 9.38 -18.54
CA SER A 43 -4.59 8.37 -18.77
C SER A 43 -4.22 7.00 -18.17
N ARG A 44 -2.91 6.74 -17.97
CA ARG A 44 -2.42 5.54 -17.30
C ARG A 44 -2.69 5.62 -15.80
N ARG A 45 -3.61 4.78 -15.32
CA ARG A 45 -4.10 4.79 -13.93
C ARG A 45 -4.14 3.37 -13.35
N THR A 46 -4.16 3.29 -12.02
CA THR A 46 -4.28 2.04 -11.25
C THR A 46 -5.32 2.21 -10.14
N GLU A 47 -5.78 1.13 -9.54
CA GLU A 47 -6.82 1.14 -8.50
C GLU A 47 -6.32 0.91 -7.08
N ASP A 48 -5.13 0.34 -6.96
CA ASP A 48 -4.48 -0.17 -5.76
C ASP A 48 -2.99 0.24 -5.71
N VAL A 49 -2.29 -0.14 -4.65
CA VAL A 49 -0.83 0.00 -4.53
C VAL A 49 -0.21 -1.33 -4.15
N ASN A 50 0.66 -1.86 -5.00
CA ASN A 50 1.45 -3.06 -4.71
C ASN A 50 2.86 -2.65 -4.28
N LEU A 51 3.39 -3.25 -3.22
CA LEU A 51 4.74 -2.98 -2.73
C LEU A 51 5.42 -4.23 -2.19
N VAL A 52 6.74 -4.27 -2.27
CA VAL A 52 7.57 -5.27 -1.59
C VAL A 52 8.28 -4.61 -0.41
N ILE A 53 8.42 -5.33 0.70
CA ILE A 53 9.17 -4.88 1.87
C ILE A 53 10.40 -5.76 2.13
N HIS A 54 11.42 -5.18 2.75
CA HIS A 54 12.55 -5.93 3.28
C HIS A 54 12.22 -6.50 4.68
N VAL A 55 12.41 -7.81 4.85
CA VAL A 55 12.26 -8.50 6.15
C VAL A 55 13.63 -8.64 6.81
N ASP A 56 13.87 -7.82 7.82
CA ASP A 56 15.11 -7.84 8.60
C ASP A 56 15.02 -8.74 9.85
N HIS A 57 15.93 -8.53 10.80
CA HIS A 57 16.01 -9.23 12.09
C HIS A 57 14.76 -9.09 12.97
N ARG A 58 13.92 -8.06 12.77
CA ARG A 58 12.62 -7.91 13.48
C ARG A 58 11.57 -8.87 12.96
N VAL A 59 11.82 -9.49 11.80
CA VAL A 59 10.93 -10.47 11.17
C VAL A 59 9.54 -9.86 10.94
N ILE A 60 9.48 -8.64 10.42
CA ILE A 60 8.23 -8.01 10.00
C ILE A 60 7.96 -8.47 8.56
N THR A 61 7.25 -9.58 8.42
CA THR A 61 6.75 -10.08 7.13
C THR A 61 5.58 -9.24 6.62
N ALA A 62 5.14 -9.44 5.38
CA ALA A 62 3.98 -8.75 4.80
C ALA A 62 2.72 -8.87 5.68
N ASP A 63 2.44 -10.07 6.21
CA ASP A 63 1.32 -10.31 7.12
C ASP A 63 1.47 -9.58 8.46
N ARG A 64 2.68 -9.59 9.02
CA ARG A 64 2.96 -8.87 10.28
C ARG A 64 2.89 -7.37 10.10
N LEU A 65 3.37 -6.85 8.96
CA LEU A 65 3.20 -5.45 8.60
C LEU A 65 1.72 -5.09 8.49
N THR A 66 0.92 -5.91 7.82
CA THR A 66 -0.53 -5.71 7.72
C THR A 66 -1.18 -5.54 9.09
N ALA A 67 -0.89 -6.45 10.03
CA ALA A 67 -1.36 -6.34 11.41
C ALA A 67 -0.85 -5.06 12.11
N GLN A 68 0.43 -4.73 11.92
CA GLN A 68 1.07 -3.57 12.53
C GLN A 68 0.50 -2.24 12.01
N LEU A 69 0.17 -2.13 10.72
CA LEU A 69 -0.46 -0.92 10.16
C LEU A 69 -1.80 -0.62 10.85
N PHE A 70 -2.60 -1.65 11.17
CA PHE A 70 -3.87 -1.46 11.87
C PHE A 70 -3.70 -1.00 13.32
N THR A 71 -2.63 -1.43 13.98
CA THR A 71 -2.36 -1.08 15.39
C THR A 71 -1.68 0.29 15.50
N SER A 72 -0.69 0.55 14.66
CA SER A 72 0.11 1.79 14.71
C SER A 72 -0.62 2.97 14.06
N PHE A 73 -1.45 2.73 13.03
CA PHE A 73 -2.10 3.78 12.26
C PHE A 73 -3.61 3.51 12.02
N PRO A 74 -4.40 3.31 13.09
CA PRO A 74 -5.81 2.91 12.98
C PRO A 74 -6.70 3.95 12.28
N THR A 75 -6.30 5.23 12.32
CA THR A 75 -6.99 6.32 11.62
C THR A 75 -6.74 6.27 10.12
N ASP A 76 -5.64 5.68 9.66
CA ASP A 76 -5.19 5.76 8.28
C ASP A 76 -5.46 4.48 7.50
N PHE A 77 -5.56 3.33 8.19
CA PHE A 77 -5.80 2.04 7.56
C PHE A 77 -7.11 1.38 8.01
N GLU A 78 -7.69 0.60 7.11
CA GLU A 78 -8.81 -0.29 7.35
C GLU A 78 -8.49 -1.71 6.90
N ARG A 79 -9.16 -2.68 7.51
CA ARG A 79 -9.09 -4.09 7.10
C ARG A 79 -10.03 -4.28 5.91
N VAL A 80 -9.51 -4.82 4.81
CA VAL A 80 -10.33 -5.34 3.72
C VAL A 80 -10.10 -6.84 3.64
N SER A 81 -11.18 -7.61 3.56
CA SER A 81 -11.11 -9.05 3.37
C SER A 81 -11.41 -9.37 1.92
N GLN A 82 -10.43 -9.94 1.24
CA GLN A 82 -10.56 -10.36 -0.15
C GLN A 82 -10.12 -11.83 -0.25
N PHE A 83 -10.98 -12.67 -0.81
CA PHE A 83 -10.74 -14.11 -0.95
C PHE A 83 -10.32 -14.82 0.35
N GLY A 84 -10.80 -14.36 1.50
CA GLY A 84 -10.46 -14.94 2.81
C GLY A 84 -9.13 -14.46 3.40
N HIS A 85 -8.43 -13.55 2.74
CA HIS A 85 -7.22 -12.91 3.24
C HIS A 85 -7.50 -11.44 3.62
N THR A 86 -7.01 -11.04 4.80
CA THR A 86 -7.10 -9.65 5.24
C THR A 86 -5.92 -8.87 4.72
N ILE A 87 -6.18 -7.85 3.91
CA ILE A 87 -5.19 -6.91 3.40
C ILE A 87 -5.43 -5.51 4.00
N PRO A 88 -4.39 -4.68 4.10
CA PRO A 88 -4.57 -3.29 4.52
C PRO A 88 -5.12 -2.46 3.36
N ALA A 89 -6.04 -1.54 3.66
CA ALA A 89 -6.45 -0.50 2.75
C ALA A 89 -6.22 0.88 3.38
N TYR A 90 -5.59 1.78 2.64
CA TYR A 90 -5.41 3.17 3.05
C TYR A 90 -6.70 3.98 2.87
N LYS A 91 -7.06 4.75 3.88
CA LYS A 91 -8.23 5.65 3.90
C LYS A 91 -7.87 6.97 3.23
N LEU A 92 -7.99 7.04 1.91
CA LEU A 92 -7.82 8.27 1.15
C LEU A 92 -8.98 9.23 1.48
N ARG A 93 -8.66 10.31 2.21
CA ARG A 93 -9.62 11.35 2.58
C ARG A 93 -9.51 12.53 1.63
N ARG A 94 -10.66 12.98 1.13
CA ARG A 94 -10.80 14.27 0.47
C ARG A 94 -11.73 15.17 1.30
N PRO A 95 -11.51 16.49 1.34
CA PRO A 95 -12.44 17.39 2.01
C PRO A 95 -13.86 17.16 1.49
N ARG A 96 -14.83 17.00 2.41
CA ARG A 96 -16.27 16.89 2.12
C ARG A 96 -16.70 15.63 1.34
N VAL A 97 -15.83 14.63 1.21
CA VAL A 97 -16.17 13.33 0.58
C VAL A 97 -15.88 12.21 1.57
N ALA A 98 -16.69 11.15 1.53
CA ALA A 98 -16.43 9.94 2.29
C ALA A 98 -15.03 9.38 1.98
N ALA A 99 -14.36 8.82 2.98
CA ALA A 99 -13.06 8.21 2.79
C ALA A 99 -13.16 7.08 1.77
N ARG A 100 -12.26 7.11 0.79
CA ARG A 100 -12.13 6.04 -0.20
C ARG A 100 -11.06 5.07 0.27
N LEU A 101 -11.38 3.78 0.28
CA LEU A 101 -10.40 2.74 0.55
C LEU A 101 -9.55 2.49 -0.70
N VAL A 102 -8.24 2.42 -0.49
CA VAL A 102 -7.25 2.06 -1.50
C VAL A 102 -6.49 0.85 -0.98
N GLU A 103 -6.74 -0.31 -1.57
CA GLU A 103 -6.08 -1.56 -1.18
C GLU A 103 -4.57 -1.45 -1.38
N VAL A 104 -3.83 -2.02 -0.43
CA VAL A 104 -2.37 -2.06 -0.42
C VAL A 104 -1.95 -3.51 -0.37
N GLU A 105 -1.47 -4.02 -1.49
CA GLU A 105 -0.94 -5.38 -1.57
C GLU A 105 0.53 -5.38 -1.17
N VAL A 106 0.84 -6.05 -0.06
CA VAL A 106 2.18 -6.12 0.50
C VAL A 106 2.78 -7.50 0.23
N PHE A 107 4.01 -7.51 -0.26
CA PHE A 107 4.77 -8.72 -0.51
C PHE A 107 6.11 -8.68 0.21
N ASP A 108 6.67 -9.86 0.46
CA ASP A 108 8.03 -10.00 0.95
C ASP A 108 8.67 -11.27 0.40
N HIS A 109 9.99 -11.24 0.20
CA HIS A 109 10.72 -12.36 -0.40
C HIS A 109 10.72 -13.62 0.48
N ARG A 110 10.63 -13.48 1.81
CA ARG A 110 10.67 -14.62 2.73
C ARG A 110 9.40 -15.47 2.64
N THR A 111 8.25 -14.82 2.50
CA THR A 111 6.95 -15.47 2.31
C THR A 111 6.75 -15.95 0.87
N TRP A 112 7.32 -15.23 -0.11
CA TRP A 112 7.17 -15.53 -1.53
C TRP A 112 8.54 -15.71 -2.24
N PRO A 113 9.31 -16.77 -1.90
CA PRO A 113 10.67 -16.93 -2.39
C PRO A 113 10.79 -17.18 -3.90
N GLN A 114 9.70 -17.59 -4.54
CA GLN A 114 9.63 -17.92 -5.97
C GLN A 114 8.93 -16.83 -6.80
N ARG A 115 8.46 -15.76 -6.15
CA ARG A 115 7.85 -14.64 -6.87
C ARG A 115 9.02 -13.75 -7.34
N PRO A 116 9.18 -13.57 -8.67
CA PRO A 116 10.36 -12.94 -9.26
C PRO A 116 10.56 -11.50 -8.79
#